data_AF-A0A4U9DBR1-F1
#
_entry.id   AF-A0A4U9DBR1-F1
#
_cell.length_a   1.000
_cell.length_b   1.000
_cell.length_c   1.000
_cell.angle_alpha   90.00
_cell.angle_beta   90.00
_cell.angle_gamma   90.00
#
_symmetry.space_group_name_H-M   'P 1'
#
loop_
_entity.id
_entity.type
_entity.pdbx_description
1 polymer ?
#
loop_
_entity_poly.entity_id
_entity_poly.type
_entity_poly.pdbx_seq_one_letter_code
_entity_poly.pdbx_strand_id
1 'polypeptide(L)'
;MCYRRHGHNEADEPSATQPLMYQKIKKHPTPRKIYADKLEQDKVSTLEDATEQVNLYRDALDAGECVVEEWRPMNLHSFTWSPYLNHEWDESYPSKVEMKRLQELAKRISTVLKALKCSLASQNLRRSSGDGGRREAVLTGARRKTWPTRRWLMKAFRFVCPARTPVAVPSSHRHSVIHNQVNGSTYIPLQHVHNGQEHFKVWDSVLSEEAVLAFEYGYATAEPRTLTIWEAQFGDFANGAQVVIDQFISSGEQKWGRMCGLVMLLPHGYEGQGPEHSSARLERYLQLCAEQNMQVCVPSTPAQVYHMLRRQALRGMRRPLVVMSPKSLLRHPLGGFQPRRAGKRHLPAGYRRSGRSRPESREARGTVLW
;
A
#
# COMPACT_ATOMS: atom_id res chain seq x y z
N MET A 1 -18.51 -30.97 -6.97
CA MET A 1 -19.25 -30.89 -8.26
C MET A 1 -20.70 -30.56 -7.96
N CYS A 2 -21.28 -29.57 -8.64
CA CYS A 2 -22.67 -29.11 -8.46
C CYS A 2 -23.25 -28.70 -9.84
N TYR A 3 -24.47 -28.14 -9.86
CA TYR A 3 -25.08 -27.60 -11.08
C TYR A 3 -25.72 -26.23 -10.79
N ARG A 4 -25.91 -25.40 -11.82
CA ARG A 4 -26.66 -24.14 -11.74
C ARG A 4 -28.10 -24.37 -12.18
N ARG A 5 -29.07 -24.07 -11.31
CA ARG A 5 -30.50 -24.34 -11.57
C ARG A 5 -31.08 -23.41 -12.64
N HIS A 6 -30.66 -22.15 -12.65
CA HIS A 6 -31.10 -21.08 -13.55
C HIS A 6 -29.97 -20.65 -14.51
N GLY A 7 -30.26 -19.67 -15.37
CA GLY A 7 -29.30 -19.00 -16.25
C GLY A 7 -28.16 -18.30 -15.51
N HIS A 8 -27.33 -17.54 -16.24
CA HIS A 8 -26.20 -16.84 -15.59
C HIS A 8 -26.66 -15.84 -14.54
N ASN A 9 -27.81 -15.24 -14.81
CA ASN A 9 -28.68 -14.60 -13.85
C ASN A 9 -30.09 -15.21 -14.00
N GLU A 10 -31.02 -14.83 -13.13
CA GLU A 10 -32.37 -15.41 -13.06
C GLU A 10 -33.24 -15.08 -14.28
N ALA A 11 -32.89 -14.04 -15.05
CA ALA A 11 -33.60 -13.61 -16.25
C ALA A 11 -33.01 -14.18 -17.56
N ASP A 12 -31.87 -14.85 -17.49
CA ASP A 12 -31.16 -15.41 -18.63
C ASP A 12 -31.72 -16.80 -18.99
N GLU A 13 -31.86 -17.09 -20.29
CA GLU A 13 -32.39 -18.35 -20.80
C GLU A 13 -31.26 -19.28 -21.24
N PRO A 14 -30.84 -20.24 -20.40
CA PRO A 14 -29.63 -21.01 -20.66
C PRO A 14 -29.84 -22.14 -21.67
N SER A 15 -31.09 -22.49 -21.98
CA SER A 15 -31.39 -23.55 -22.95
C SER A 15 -30.95 -23.18 -24.37
N ALA A 16 -30.76 -21.89 -24.66
CA ALA A 16 -30.26 -21.40 -25.94
C ALA A 16 -28.84 -21.92 -26.24
N THR A 17 -27.98 -22.04 -25.22
CA THR A 17 -26.58 -22.44 -25.38
C THR A 17 -26.26 -23.81 -24.78
N GLN A 18 -26.98 -24.26 -23.74
CA GLN A 18 -26.75 -25.57 -23.11
C GLN A 18 -28.04 -26.42 -22.98
N PRO A 19 -28.74 -26.72 -24.10
CA PRO A 19 -30.06 -27.35 -24.06
C PRO A 19 -30.07 -28.73 -23.38
N LEU A 20 -29.12 -29.61 -23.73
CA LEU A 20 -29.06 -30.98 -23.17
C LEU A 20 -28.75 -30.99 -21.67
N MET A 21 -27.92 -30.05 -21.20
CA MET A 21 -27.61 -29.92 -19.78
C MET A 21 -28.85 -29.50 -19.01
N TYR A 22 -29.57 -28.48 -19.47
CA TYR A 22 -30.76 -27.99 -18.78
C TYR A 22 -31.96 -28.92 -18.91
N GLN A 23 -32.06 -29.72 -19.97
CA GLN A 23 -33.03 -30.82 -20.04
C GLN A 23 -32.83 -31.85 -18.91
N LYS A 24 -31.58 -32.17 -18.56
CA LYS A 24 -31.26 -33.04 -17.41
C LYS A 24 -31.53 -32.34 -16.08
N ILE A 25 -31.06 -31.10 -15.93
CA ILE A 25 -31.24 -30.31 -14.70
C ILE A 25 -32.73 -30.12 -14.37
N LYS A 26 -33.57 -29.86 -15.38
CA LYS A 26 -35.02 -29.67 -15.20
C LYS A 26 -35.71 -30.92 -14.61
N LYS A 27 -35.23 -32.11 -14.99
CA LYS A 27 -35.72 -33.41 -14.47
C LYS A 27 -35.05 -33.83 -13.16
N HIS A 28 -33.95 -33.19 -12.77
CA HIS A 28 -33.20 -33.54 -11.57
C HIS A 28 -33.85 -32.92 -10.32
N PRO A 29 -34.12 -33.71 -9.27
CA PRO A 29 -34.61 -33.18 -7.99
C PRO A 29 -33.56 -32.28 -7.32
N THR A 30 -34.00 -31.37 -6.45
CA THR A 30 -33.08 -30.49 -5.73
C THR A 30 -32.31 -31.26 -4.65
N PRO A 31 -31.10 -30.81 -4.26
CA PRO A 31 -30.32 -31.47 -3.22
C PRO A 31 -31.08 -31.64 -1.90
N ARG A 32 -31.89 -30.64 -1.51
CA ARG A 32 -32.76 -30.71 -0.32
C ARG A 32 -33.70 -31.92 -0.38
N LYS A 33 -34.40 -32.11 -1.51
CA LYS A 33 -35.35 -33.22 -1.67
C LYS A 33 -34.63 -34.57 -1.63
N ILE A 34 -33.53 -34.71 -2.36
CA ILE A 34 -32.75 -35.96 -2.38
C ILE A 34 -32.27 -36.33 -0.98
N TYR A 35 -31.82 -35.34 -0.20
CA TYR A 35 -31.34 -35.59 1.16
C TYR A 35 -32.48 -35.90 2.13
N ALA A 36 -33.63 -35.22 2.01
CA ALA A 36 -34.83 -35.55 2.79
C ALA A 36 -35.33 -36.97 2.51
N ASP A 37 -35.46 -37.35 1.24
CA ASP A 37 -35.87 -38.70 0.82
C ASP A 37 -34.89 -39.77 1.35
N LYS A 38 -33.59 -39.46 1.43
CA LYS A 38 -32.58 -40.34 2.01
C LYS A 38 -32.72 -40.49 3.53
N LEU A 39 -32.91 -39.38 4.26
CA LEU A 39 -33.09 -39.43 5.72
C LEU A 39 -34.35 -40.17 6.13
N GLU A 40 -35.39 -40.12 5.31
CA GLU A 40 -36.59 -40.93 5.48
C GLU A 40 -36.31 -42.43 5.29
N GLN A 41 -35.59 -42.79 4.22
CA GLN A 41 -35.18 -44.19 3.99
C GLN A 41 -34.31 -44.74 5.14
N ASP A 42 -33.42 -43.90 5.68
CA ASP A 42 -32.57 -44.23 6.82
C ASP A 42 -33.33 -44.16 8.16
N LYS A 43 -34.63 -43.82 8.15
CA LYS A 43 -35.52 -43.67 9.32
C LYS A 43 -35.02 -42.69 10.38
N VAL A 44 -34.31 -41.64 9.95
CA VAL A 44 -33.78 -40.58 10.82
C VAL A 44 -34.79 -39.44 10.98
N SER A 45 -35.58 -39.14 9.96
CA SER A 45 -36.58 -38.07 9.94
C SER A 45 -37.72 -38.41 9.00
N THR A 46 -38.88 -37.79 9.16
CA THR A 46 -40.05 -38.00 8.30
C THR A 46 -40.16 -36.92 7.21
N LEU A 47 -40.94 -37.21 6.15
CA LEU A 47 -41.25 -36.19 5.13
C LEU A 47 -42.06 -35.01 5.69
N GLU A 48 -42.82 -35.21 6.77
CA GLU A 48 -43.56 -34.16 7.47
C GLU A 48 -42.59 -33.17 8.10
N ASP A 49 -41.58 -33.65 8.83
CA ASP A 49 -40.52 -32.80 9.42
C ASP A 49 -39.83 -31.95 8.33
N ALA A 50 -39.51 -32.57 7.19
CA ALA A 50 -38.84 -31.89 6.08
C ALA A 50 -39.73 -30.83 5.40
N THR A 51 -41.05 -30.95 5.52
CA THR A 51 -42.02 -29.99 5.00
C THR A 51 -42.25 -28.87 6.02
N GLU A 52 -42.32 -29.21 7.30
CA GLU A 52 -42.41 -28.25 8.40
C GLU A 52 -41.21 -27.31 8.40
N GLN A 53 -39.98 -27.82 8.27
CA GLN A 53 -38.77 -26.99 8.18
C GLN A 53 -38.82 -25.97 7.02
N VAL A 54 -39.42 -26.33 5.88
CA VAL A 54 -39.57 -25.40 4.74
C VAL A 54 -40.56 -24.29 5.08
N ASN A 55 -41.66 -24.63 5.76
CA ASN A 55 -42.66 -23.65 6.15
C ASN A 55 -42.12 -22.73 7.24
N LEU A 56 -41.51 -23.28 8.30
CA LEU A 56 -40.87 -22.50 9.36
C LEU A 56 -39.81 -21.54 8.80
N TYR A 57 -38.97 -21.99 7.87
CA TYR A 57 -37.97 -21.12 7.25
C TYR A 57 -38.61 -20.03 6.37
N ARG A 58 -39.70 -20.34 5.67
CA ARG A 58 -40.46 -19.33 4.90
C ARG A 58 -41.08 -18.30 5.83
N ASP A 59 -41.73 -18.73 6.91
CA ASP A 59 -42.36 -17.86 7.90
C ASP A 59 -41.31 -16.95 8.57
N ALA A 60 -40.11 -17.48 8.85
CA ALA A 60 -38.99 -16.70 9.38
C ALA A 60 -38.46 -15.65 8.39
N LEU A 61 -38.40 -15.98 7.09
CA LEU A 61 -38.07 -15.01 6.05
C LEU A 61 -39.16 -13.94 5.88
N ASP A 62 -40.43 -14.33 5.96
CA ASP A 62 -41.58 -13.42 5.88
C ASP A 62 -41.63 -12.48 7.10
N ALA A 63 -41.21 -12.94 8.28
CA ALA A 63 -41.03 -12.13 9.47
C ALA A 63 -39.85 -11.13 9.36
N GLY A 64 -38.87 -11.42 8.48
CA GLY A 64 -37.73 -10.54 8.19
C GLY A 64 -36.65 -10.49 9.28
N GLU A 65 -36.71 -11.37 10.28
CA GLU A 65 -35.70 -11.46 11.34
C GLU A 65 -34.44 -12.22 10.88
N CYS A 66 -33.38 -12.16 11.69
CA CYS A 66 -32.17 -12.91 11.41
C CYS A 66 -32.42 -14.42 11.58
N VAL A 67 -32.46 -15.15 10.47
CA VAL A 67 -32.67 -16.61 10.44
C VAL A 67 -31.43 -17.43 10.85
N VAL A 68 -30.34 -16.78 11.23
CA VAL A 68 -29.08 -17.45 11.63
C VAL A 68 -29.01 -17.47 13.15
N GLU A 69 -29.30 -18.62 13.75
CA GLU A 69 -29.36 -18.80 15.21
C GLU A 69 -28.02 -18.53 15.90
N GLU A 70 -26.89 -18.79 15.23
CA GLU A 70 -25.55 -18.54 15.75
C GLU A 70 -25.09 -17.09 15.56
N TRP A 71 -25.90 -16.24 14.92
CA TRP A 71 -25.54 -14.84 14.73
C TRP A 71 -25.44 -14.12 16.08
N ARG A 72 -24.36 -13.37 16.25
CA ARG A 72 -24.12 -12.56 17.45
C ARG A 72 -23.68 -11.16 17.02
N PRO A 73 -24.01 -10.10 17.78
CA PRO A 73 -23.47 -8.78 17.54
C PRO A 73 -21.93 -8.79 17.70
N MET A 74 -21.24 -8.02 16.87
CA MET A 74 -19.77 -7.96 16.88
C MET A 74 -19.24 -7.25 18.15
N ASN A 75 -18.15 -7.78 18.72
CA ASN A 75 -17.44 -7.16 19.86
C ASN A 75 -16.48 -6.03 19.43
N LEU A 76 -16.05 -5.20 20.39
CA LEU A 76 -15.23 -3.97 20.26
C LEU A 76 -13.95 -4.04 19.38
N HIS A 77 -13.43 -5.23 19.08
CA HIS A 77 -12.29 -5.40 18.16
C HIS A 77 -12.57 -4.91 16.73
N SER A 78 -13.83 -4.61 16.38
CA SER A 78 -14.26 -4.07 15.10
C SER A 78 -13.98 -2.56 14.91
N PHE A 79 -13.69 -1.79 15.97
CA PHE A 79 -13.51 -0.32 15.91
C PHE A 79 -12.09 0.15 15.57
N THR A 80 -11.26 -0.69 14.94
CA THR A 80 -9.86 -0.38 14.59
C THR A 80 -9.70 0.87 13.72
N TRP A 81 -10.77 1.26 13.02
CA TRP A 81 -10.79 2.39 12.08
C TRP A 81 -11.35 3.70 12.63
N SER A 82 -11.97 3.71 13.82
CA SER A 82 -12.57 4.92 14.40
C SER A 82 -11.62 6.14 14.46
N PRO A 83 -10.31 5.99 14.78
CA PRO A 83 -9.38 7.12 14.79
C PRO A 83 -9.01 7.69 13.42
N TYR A 84 -9.49 7.09 12.33
CA TYR A 84 -9.12 7.45 10.96
C TYR A 84 -10.30 7.98 10.13
N LEU A 85 -11.49 8.08 10.74
CA LEU A 85 -12.70 8.58 10.08
C LEU A 85 -12.73 10.11 10.04
N ASN A 86 -13.26 10.68 8.96
CA ASN A 86 -13.51 12.12 8.79
C ASN A 86 -12.27 13.02 8.85
N HIS A 87 -11.10 12.51 8.44
CA HIS A 87 -9.87 13.28 8.33
C HIS A 87 -9.61 13.73 6.88
N GLU A 88 -9.33 15.01 6.71
CA GLU A 88 -9.00 15.61 5.40
C GLU A 88 -7.51 15.52 5.08
N TRP A 89 -7.18 15.73 3.79
CA TRP A 89 -5.80 15.63 3.31
C TRP A 89 -4.88 16.73 3.85
N ASP A 90 -5.40 17.88 4.23
CA ASP A 90 -4.63 19.05 4.70
C ASP A 90 -4.49 19.11 6.22
N GLU A 91 -4.94 18.07 6.92
CA GLU A 91 -4.84 17.96 8.37
C GLU A 91 -3.39 18.05 8.88
N SER A 92 -3.22 18.72 10.02
CA SER A 92 -1.95 18.82 10.72
C SER A 92 -1.51 17.48 11.30
N TYR A 93 -0.21 17.17 11.20
CA TYR A 93 0.39 15.97 11.75
C TYR A 93 1.79 16.28 12.31
N PRO A 94 2.34 15.44 13.23
CA PRO A 94 3.65 15.66 13.83
C PRO A 94 4.79 15.40 12.82
N SER A 95 5.05 16.40 11.98
CA SER A 95 6.01 16.35 10.87
C SER A 95 7.47 16.55 11.30
N LYS A 96 7.71 17.17 12.46
CA LYS A 96 9.04 17.50 12.96
C LYS A 96 9.67 16.32 13.70
N VAL A 97 10.99 16.18 13.56
CA VAL A 97 11.82 15.23 14.30
C VAL A 97 13.07 15.94 14.78
N GLU A 98 13.51 15.60 15.98
CA GLU A 98 14.77 16.12 16.51
C GLU A 98 15.96 15.65 15.66
N MET A 99 16.83 16.59 15.28
CA MET A 99 17.99 16.30 14.44
C MET A 99 18.93 15.28 15.09
N LYS A 100 19.14 15.34 16.41
CA LYS A 100 19.99 14.39 17.15
C LYS A 100 19.46 12.97 17.01
N ARG A 101 18.15 12.78 17.24
CA ARG A 101 17.49 11.49 17.08
C ARG A 101 17.65 10.94 15.66
N LEU A 102 17.53 11.81 14.66
CA LEU A 102 17.64 11.44 13.26
C LEU A 102 19.05 11.02 12.86
N GLN A 103 20.08 11.69 13.40
CA GLN A 103 21.48 11.31 13.24
C GLN A 103 21.78 9.97 13.94
N GLU A 104 21.22 9.75 15.12
CA GLU A 104 21.36 8.49 15.85
C GLU A 104 20.76 7.32 15.05
N LEU A 105 19.54 7.47 14.56
CA LEU A 105 18.89 6.47 13.72
C LEU A 105 19.68 6.21 12.45
N ALA A 106 20.18 7.26 11.79
CA ALA A 106 21.04 7.13 10.62
C ALA A 106 22.31 6.33 10.89
N LYS A 107 22.95 6.56 12.05
CA LYS A 107 24.12 5.82 12.49
C LYS A 107 23.78 4.35 12.70
N ARG A 108 22.70 4.05 13.44
CA ARG A 108 22.26 2.68 13.76
C ARG A 108 21.92 1.86 12.50
N ILE A 109 21.20 2.45 11.54
CA ILE A 109 20.81 1.79 10.29
C ILE A 109 22.03 1.54 9.37
N SER A 110 23.03 2.43 9.47
CA SER A 110 24.26 2.33 8.68
C SER A 110 25.29 1.36 9.29
N THR A 111 25.27 1.16 10.61
CA THR A 111 26.15 0.21 11.30
C THR A 111 25.74 -1.23 11.02
N VAL A 112 26.73 -2.04 10.66
CA VAL A 112 26.60 -3.50 10.45
C VAL A 112 27.48 -4.19 11.49
N LEU A 113 27.06 -5.36 11.97
CA LEU A 113 27.86 -6.18 12.87
C LEU A 113 29.24 -6.45 12.23
N LYS A 114 30.32 -6.23 12.98
CA LYS A 114 31.70 -6.40 12.49
C LYS A 114 31.97 -7.80 11.91
N ALA A 115 31.22 -8.80 12.34
CA ALA A 115 31.32 -10.19 11.88
C ALA A 115 30.67 -10.47 10.52
N LEU A 116 29.84 -9.56 9.98
CA LEU A 116 29.18 -9.75 8.69
C LEU A 116 30.09 -9.31 7.54
N LYS A 117 30.56 -10.27 6.73
CA LYS A 117 31.35 -10.00 5.52
C LYS A 117 30.41 -9.68 4.36
N CYS A 118 30.16 -8.39 4.12
CA CYS A 118 29.28 -7.92 3.04
C CYS A 118 30.05 -7.66 1.73
N SER A 119 29.34 -7.60 0.60
CA SER A 119 29.93 -7.22 -0.69
C SER A 119 30.54 -5.81 -0.66
N LEU A 120 31.60 -5.59 -1.47
CA LEU A 120 32.29 -4.29 -1.57
C LEU A 120 31.34 -3.13 -1.90
N ALA A 121 30.33 -3.35 -2.75
CA ALA A 121 29.31 -2.36 -3.07
C ALA A 121 28.48 -1.96 -1.83
N SER A 122 28.04 -2.95 -1.04
CA SER A 122 27.28 -2.72 0.21
C SER A 122 28.16 -2.02 1.26
N GLN A 123 29.43 -2.41 1.37
CA GLN A 123 30.40 -1.77 2.25
C GLN A 123 30.65 -0.32 1.84
N ASN A 124 30.84 -0.03 0.56
CA ASN A 124 31.09 1.32 0.06
C ASN A 124 29.86 2.23 0.23
N LEU A 125 28.66 1.70 -0.01
CA LEU A 125 27.43 2.45 0.23
C LEU A 125 27.27 2.81 1.71
N ARG A 126 27.59 1.87 2.62
CA ARG A 126 27.49 2.07 4.06
C ARG A 126 28.62 2.90 4.64
N ARG A 127 29.87 2.76 4.18
CA ARG A 127 30.98 3.67 4.51
C ARG A 127 30.64 5.10 4.12
N SER A 128 30.06 5.29 2.93
CA SER A 128 29.55 6.61 2.51
C SER A 128 28.38 7.14 3.35
N SER A 129 27.75 6.28 4.16
CA SER A 129 26.63 6.62 5.05
C SER A 129 27.01 6.69 6.53
N GLY A 130 28.10 6.03 6.96
CA GLY A 130 28.55 5.90 8.36
C GLY A 130 29.84 6.65 8.71
N ASP A 131 30.69 7.01 7.74
CA ASP A 131 31.98 7.69 7.98
C ASP A 131 31.84 9.21 8.20
N GLY A 132 30.92 9.58 9.08
CA GLY A 132 30.66 10.96 9.45
C GLY A 132 31.83 11.48 10.29
N GLY A 133 32.87 11.98 9.64
CA GLY A 133 33.89 12.80 10.30
C GLY A 133 35.37 12.55 9.98
N ARG A 134 35.76 11.63 9.07
CA ARG A 134 37.20 11.27 8.91
C ARG A 134 37.85 11.45 7.53
N ARG A 135 37.23 12.21 6.63
CA ARG A 135 37.94 12.74 5.45
C ARG A 135 38.06 14.26 5.57
N GLU A 136 39.03 14.71 6.38
CA GLU A 136 39.83 15.86 5.99
C GLU A 136 40.52 15.46 4.68
N ALA A 137 39.85 15.75 3.55
CA ALA A 137 40.54 15.80 2.29
C ALA A 137 41.47 17.01 2.38
N VAL A 138 42.76 16.74 2.57
CA VAL A 138 43.86 17.59 2.14
C VAL A 138 43.59 17.94 0.67
N LEU A 139 42.95 19.08 0.46
CA LEU A 139 42.81 19.73 -0.84
C LEU A 139 43.06 21.21 -0.57
N THR A 140 44.30 21.57 -0.85
CA THR A 140 44.80 22.93 -1.03
C THR A 140 43.81 23.78 -1.82
N GLY A 141 43.45 24.93 -1.23
CA GLY A 141 42.98 26.13 -1.94
C GLY A 141 41.72 26.05 -2.80
N ALA A 142 40.53 26.15 -2.20
CA ALA A 142 39.46 27.06 -2.65
C ALA A 142 38.20 26.93 -1.77
N ARG A 143 37.64 28.09 -1.42
CA ARG A 143 36.47 28.27 -0.53
C ARG A 143 35.21 27.53 -1.03
N ARG A 144 34.67 26.61 -0.22
CA ARG A 144 33.22 26.50 0.14
C ARG A 144 32.98 25.37 1.14
N LYS A 145 33.10 25.69 2.44
CA LYS A 145 32.71 24.85 3.57
C LYS A 145 31.18 24.69 3.60
N THR A 146 30.60 23.67 2.98
CA THR A 146 29.19 23.21 3.22
C THR A 146 28.83 21.90 2.48
N TRP A 147 29.77 21.27 1.77
CA TRP A 147 29.48 20.15 0.87
C TRP A 147 29.36 18.76 1.51
N PRO A 148 30.08 18.40 2.61
CA PRO A 148 30.04 17.03 3.10
C PRO A 148 28.68 16.65 3.66
N THR A 149 28.04 17.53 4.46
CA THR A 149 26.83 17.26 5.26
C THR A 149 25.57 16.95 4.43
N ARG A 150 25.56 17.30 3.14
CA ARG A 150 24.40 17.22 2.23
C ARG A 150 24.10 15.81 1.68
N ARG A 151 25.09 14.90 1.70
CA ARG A 151 24.99 13.54 1.14
C ARG A 151 24.52 12.50 2.17
N TRP A 152 24.67 12.80 3.46
CA TRP A 152 24.48 11.90 4.61
C TRP A 152 23.02 11.57 4.89
N LEU A 153 22.17 12.59 4.92
CA LEU A 153 20.78 12.42 5.31
C LEU A 153 19.98 11.68 4.23
N MET A 154 20.26 11.84 2.94
CA MET A 154 19.49 11.18 1.86
C MET A 154 19.48 9.65 1.90
N LYS A 155 20.57 9.03 2.38
CA LYS A 155 20.76 7.58 2.33
C LYS A 155 20.24 6.87 3.58
N ALA A 156 20.29 7.55 4.73
CA ALA A 156 19.72 7.07 5.99
C ALA A 156 18.23 7.40 6.19
N PHE A 157 17.72 8.43 5.52
CA PHE A 157 16.34 8.91 5.68
C PHE A 157 15.27 8.00 5.09
N ARG A 158 15.65 7.03 4.26
CA ARG A 158 14.71 6.14 3.58
C ARG A 158 13.95 5.19 4.50
N PHE A 159 14.29 5.16 5.79
CA PHE A 159 13.83 4.08 6.66
C PHE A 159 13.45 4.46 8.09
N VAL A 160 13.23 5.75 8.38
CA VAL A 160 12.69 6.15 9.69
C VAL A 160 11.20 6.45 9.55
N CYS A 161 10.41 5.39 9.42
CA CYS A 161 8.99 5.41 9.75
C CYS A 161 8.77 4.45 10.92
N PRO A 162 8.17 4.89 12.05
CA PRO A 162 7.91 4.03 13.20
C PRO A 162 6.72 3.08 13.02
N ALA A 163 6.13 3.01 11.82
CA ALA A 163 5.04 2.11 11.51
C ALA A 163 5.58 0.81 10.90
N ARG A 164 4.92 -0.33 11.20
CA ARG A 164 5.14 -1.60 10.50
C ARG A 164 5.15 -1.32 8.99
N THR A 165 6.24 -1.61 8.31
CA THR A 165 6.29 -1.52 6.85
C THR A 165 6.63 -2.88 6.29
N PRO A 166 5.73 -3.55 5.56
CA PRO A 166 6.09 -4.45 4.47
C PRO A 166 6.53 -3.59 3.29
N VAL A 167 7.73 -3.84 2.77
CA VAL A 167 8.21 -3.26 1.52
C VAL A 167 8.51 -4.42 0.56
N ALA A 168 7.92 -4.38 -0.63
CA ALA A 168 8.23 -5.32 -1.70
C ALA A 168 9.34 -4.78 -2.62
N VAL A 169 10.16 -5.69 -3.15
CA VAL A 169 11.07 -5.55 -4.31
C VAL A 169 12.51 -5.02 -4.04
N PRO A 170 13.55 -5.67 -4.61
CA PRO A 170 14.95 -5.31 -4.42
C PRO A 170 15.38 -4.25 -5.42
N SER A 171 15.78 -3.10 -4.90
CA SER A 171 16.47 -2.08 -5.68
C SER A 171 17.84 -1.84 -5.07
N SER A 172 18.89 -1.84 -5.90
CA SER A 172 20.30 -1.73 -5.49
C SER A 172 20.65 -0.45 -4.72
N HIS A 173 19.70 0.46 -4.58
CA HIS A 173 19.84 1.66 -3.77
C HIS A 173 19.39 1.45 -2.32
N ARG A 174 18.62 0.39 -2.01
CA ARG A 174 17.90 0.20 -0.75
C ARG A 174 18.72 -0.54 0.31
N HIS A 175 19.31 -1.69 -0.04
CA HIS A 175 20.11 -2.54 0.89
C HIS A 175 19.45 -2.75 2.28
N SER A 176 18.12 -2.90 2.31
CA SER A 176 17.34 -3.17 3.52
C SER A 176 17.68 -4.54 4.11
N VAL A 177 17.94 -5.53 3.25
CA VAL A 177 18.50 -6.83 3.61
C VAL A 177 19.96 -6.88 3.20
N ILE A 178 20.82 -7.34 4.10
CA ILE A 178 22.24 -7.54 3.87
C ILE A 178 22.51 -9.04 3.84
N HIS A 179 23.08 -9.52 2.74
CA HIS A 179 23.50 -10.92 2.61
C HIS A 179 24.98 -11.07 2.96
N ASN A 180 25.28 -11.96 3.89
CA ASN A 180 26.65 -12.37 4.21
C ASN A 180 27.23 -13.18 3.05
N GLN A 181 28.38 -12.75 2.53
CA GLN A 181 29.02 -13.36 1.38
C GLN A 181 29.69 -14.70 1.69
N VAL A 182 29.88 -15.04 2.97
CA VAL A 182 30.54 -16.29 3.38
C VAL A 182 29.54 -17.42 3.55
N ASN A 183 28.43 -17.16 4.25
CA ASN A 183 27.50 -18.21 4.67
C ASN A 183 26.05 -17.97 4.21
N GLY A 184 25.78 -16.91 3.44
CA GLY A 184 24.44 -16.58 2.94
C GLY A 184 23.47 -16.02 3.98
N SER A 185 23.86 -15.88 5.26
CA SER A 185 22.98 -15.38 6.31
C SER A 185 22.53 -13.94 6.02
N THR A 186 21.29 -13.61 6.36
CA THR A 186 20.72 -12.28 6.15
C THR A 186 20.73 -11.43 7.42
N TYR A 187 20.88 -10.12 7.27
CA TYR A 187 20.79 -9.15 8.35
C TYR A 187 19.98 -7.94 7.90
N ILE A 188 18.99 -7.54 8.70
CA ILE A 188 18.08 -6.42 8.39
C ILE A 188 18.31 -5.33 9.44
N PRO A 189 19.11 -4.28 9.15
CA PRO A 189 19.44 -3.25 10.15
C PRO A 189 18.23 -2.57 10.78
N LEU A 190 17.13 -2.50 10.05
CA LEU A 190 15.89 -1.87 10.50
C LEU A 190 15.13 -2.65 11.55
N GLN A 191 15.45 -3.93 11.74
CA GLN A 191 14.92 -4.75 12.83
C GLN A 191 15.72 -4.57 14.14
N HIS A 192 16.84 -3.85 14.11
CA HIS A 192 17.78 -3.73 15.23
C HIS A 192 18.08 -2.26 15.59
N VAL A 193 17.09 -1.39 15.45
CA VAL A 193 17.19 0.04 15.77
C VAL A 193 17.15 0.27 17.28
N HIS A 194 16.20 -0.31 18.02
CA HIS A 194 16.16 -0.25 19.49
C HIS A 194 15.27 -1.34 20.09
N ASN A 195 15.45 -1.63 21.37
CA ASN A 195 14.60 -2.57 22.10
C ASN A 195 13.15 -2.05 22.15
N GLY A 196 12.18 -2.92 21.88
CA GLY A 196 10.76 -2.56 21.86
C GLY A 196 10.28 -1.86 20.58
N GLN A 197 11.05 -1.90 19.48
CA GLN A 197 10.54 -1.44 18.19
C GLN A 197 9.41 -2.32 17.64
N GLU A 198 8.57 -1.69 16.83
CA GLU A 198 7.68 -2.38 15.93
C GLU A 198 8.42 -3.19 14.85
N HIS A 199 7.70 -4.15 14.28
CA HIS A 199 8.25 -5.05 13.28
C HIS A 199 8.44 -4.36 11.92
N PHE A 200 9.65 -4.45 11.37
CA PHE A 200 9.94 -4.12 9.98
C PHE A 200 9.97 -5.42 9.16
N LYS A 201 9.22 -5.47 8.05
CA LYS A 201 9.19 -6.64 7.15
C LYS A 201 9.55 -6.21 5.73
N VAL A 202 10.35 -6.99 5.04
CA VAL A 202 10.71 -6.74 3.64
C VAL A 202 10.71 -8.07 2.95
N TRP A 203 10.06 -8.13 1.80
CA TRP A 203 9.88 -9.36 1.06
C TRP A 203 10.28 -9.11 -0.38
N ASP A 204 11.09 -10.01 -0.94
CA ASP A 204 11.22 -10.11 -2.38
C ASP A 204 9.98 -10.87 -2.85
N SER A 205 9.06 -10.15 -3.49
CA SER A 205 7.80 -10.74 -3.94
C SER A 205 8.05 -11.77 -5.04
N VAL A 206 7.08 -12.66 -5.23
CA VAL A 206 7.00 -13.44 -6.47
C VAL A 206 6.84 -12.48 -7.66
N LEU A 207 7.20 -12.94 -8.86
CA LEU A 207 7.12 -12.16 -10.10
C LEU A 207 5.66 -12.08 -10.58
N SER A 208 4.85 -11.31 -9.86
CA SER A 208 3.43 -11.06 -10.16
C SER A 208 3.02 -9.70 -9.62
N GLU A 209 2.50 -8.83 -10.48
CA GLU A 209 2.02 -7.52 -10.09
C GLU A 209 0.59 -7.58 -9.56
N GLU A 210 -0.30 -8.28 -10.27
CA GLU A 210 -1.73 -8.32 -9.97
C GLU A 210 -2.03 -8.93 -8.59
N ALA A 211 -1.57 -10.16 -8.36
CA ALA A 211 -1.84 -10.87 -7.11
C ALA A 211 -1.15 -10.22 -5.91
N VAL A 212 0.09 -9.73 -6.09
CA VAL A 212 0.84 -9.10 -5.01
C VAL A 212 0.25 -7.74 -4.65
N LEU A 213 -0.15 -6.91 -5.63
CA LEU A 213 -0.80 -5.64 -5.33
C LEU A 213 -2.17 -5.85 -4.65
N ALA A 214 -2.94 -6.85 -5.07
CA ALA A 214 -4.19 -7.23 -4.42
C ALA A 214 -3.97 -7.67 -2.96
N PHE A 215 -2.93 -8.46 -2.72
CA PHE A 215 -2.54 -8.89 -1.38
C PHE A 215 -2.21 -7.69 -0.47
N GLU A 216 -1.37 -6.76 -0.96
CA GLU A 216 -0.98 -5.57 -0.19
C GLU A 216 -2.17 -4.62 0.04
N TYR A 217 -3.11 -4.51 -0.91
CA TYR A 217 -4.36 -3.79 -0.70
C TYR A 217 -5.19 -4.41 0.44
N GLY A 218 -5.34 -5.74 0.44
CA GLY A 218 -6.01 -6.46 1.53
C GLY A 218 -5.33 -6.22 2.87
N TYR A 219 -4.00 -6.27 2.91
CA TYR A 219 -3.22 -6.01 4.13
C TYR A 219 -3.43 -4.59 4.67
N ALA A 220 -3.30 -3.57 3.81
CA ALA A 220 -3.50 -2.17 4.19
C ALA A 220 -4.93 -1.86 4.65
N THR A 221 -5.91 -2.62 4.15
CA THR A 221 -7.34 -2.49 4.45
C THR A 221 -7.76 -3.28 5.70
N ALA A 222 -6.92 -4.22 6.15
CA ALA A 222 -7.10 -4.94 7.41
C ALA A 222 -6.37 -4.25 8.57
N GLU A 223 -5.18 -3.69 8.32
CA GLU A 223 -4.28 -3.17 9.36
C GLU A 223 -3.95 -1.67 9.19
N PRO A 224 -4.81 -0.75 9.68
CA PRO A 224 -4.64 0.70 9.47
C PRO A 224 -3.40 1.30 10.15
N ARG A 225 -2.83 0.64 11.15
CA ARG A 225 -1.63 1.13 11.86
C ARG A 225 -0.33 0.85 11.10
N THR A 226 -0.39 -0.02 10.10
CA THR A 226 0.76 -0.42 9.28
C THR A 226 0.92 0.55 8.10
N LEU A 227 2.16 0.95 7.81
CA LEU A 227 2.52 1.62 6.57
C LEU A 227 2.85 0.56 5.50
N THR A 228 1.84 0.13 4.75
CA THR A 228 2.00 -0.86 3.69
C THR A 228 2.55 -0.22 2.42
N ILE A 229 3.65 -0.76 1.86
CA ILE A 229 4.30 -0.24 0.66
C ILE A 229 4.49 -1.35 -0.37
N TRP A 230 3.88 -1.16 -1.53
CA TRP A 230 4.16 -1.93 -2.73
C TRP A 230 5.05 -1.11 -3.68
N GLU A 231 6.10 -1.72 -4.24
CA GLU A 231 6.97 -1.08 -5.23
C GLU A 231 6.96 -1.91 -6.50
N ALA A 232 6.71 -1.26 -7.64
CA ALA A 232 6.89 -1.88 -8.94
C ALA A 232 8.38 -1.91 -9.31
N GLN A 233 8.84 -2.93 -10.05
CA GLN A 233 10.21 -2.97 -10.53
C GLN A 233 10.52 -1.75 -11.43
N PHE A 234 9.61 -1.48 -12.37
CA PHE A 234 9.46 -0.21 -13.07
C PHE A 234 7.98 0.17 -13.01
N GLY A 235 7.67 1.47 -12.96
CA GLY A 235 6.29 1.90 -12.84
C GLY A 235 5.42 1.48 -14.03
N ASP A 236 6.06 1.23 -15.17
CA ASP A 236 5.46 0.75 -16.42
C ASP A 236 4.67 -0.57 -16.21
N PHE A 237 5.17 -1.48 -15.37
CA PHE A 237 4.57 -2.80 -15.12
C PHE A 237 3.33 -2.80 -14.23
N ALA A 238 3.00 -1.67 -13.60
CA ALA A 238 1.80 -1.58 -12.75
C ALA A 238 0.49 -1.81 -13.53
N ASN A 239 0.52 -1.71 -14.86
CA ASN A 239 -0.61 -2.06 -15.72
C ASN A 239 -1.01 -3.55 -15.64
N GLY A 240 -0.10 -4.45 -15.25
CA GLY A 240 -0.44 -5.85 -14.98
C GLY A 240 -1.46 -6.00 -13.84
N ALA A 241 -1.51 -5.03 -12.93
CA ALA A 241 -2.44 -5.00 -11.80
C ALA A 241 -3.60 -4.01 -11.99
N GLN A 242 -3.98 -3.70 -13.23
CA GLN A 242 -4.96 -2.65 -13.53
C GLN A 242 -6.33 -2.92 -12.86
N VAL A 243 -6.77 -4.18 -12.80
CA VAL A 243 -8.04 -4.55 -12.14
C VAL A 243 -8.03 -4.15 -10.67
N VAL A 244 -6.90 -4.33 -9.97
CA VAL A 244 -6.74 -3.94 -8.57
C VAL A 244 -6.79 -2.42 -8.42
N ILE A 245 -6.13 -1.70 -9.33
CA ILE A 245 -6.11 -0.22 -9.32
C ILE A 245 -7.52 0.34 -9.53
N ASP A 246 -8.25 -0.15 -10.53
CA ASP A 246 -9.54 0.39 -10.94
C ASP A 246 -10.66 -0.03 -9.98
N GLN A 247 -10.71 -1.31 -9.61
CA GLN A 247 -11.86 -1.84 -8.87
C GLN A 247 -11.73 -1.73 -7.35
N PHE A 248 -10.51 -1.51 -6.84
CA PHE A 248 -10.24 -1.47 -5.41
C PHE A 248 -9.54 -0.18 -4.99
N ILE A 249 -8.34 0.12 -5.50
CA ILE A 249 -7.52 1.23 -4.98
C ILE A 249 -8.20 2.58 -5.25
N SER A 250 -8.70 2.80 -6.46
CA SER A 250 -9.33 4.08 -6.82
C SER A 250 -10.79 4.22 -6.39
N SER A 251 -11.50 3.12 -6.15
CA SER A 251 -12.97 3.13 -5.99
C SER A 251 -13.48 2.46 -4.70
N GLY A 252 -12.62 1.82 -3.91
CA GLY A 252 -13.03 1.03 -2.74
C GLY A 252 -13.64 1.84 -1.59
N GLU A 253 -13.18 3.08 -1.40
CA GLU A 253 -13.76 4.00 -0.40
C GLU A 253 -15.21 4.35 -0.77
N GLN A 254 -15.46 4.69 -2.06
CA GLN A 254 -16.80 5.08 -2.52
C GLN A 254 -17.76 3.87 -2.64
N LYS A 255 -17.29 2.73 -3.15
CA LYS A 255 -18.14 1.54 -3.38
C LYS A 255 -18.51 0.83 -2.08
N TRP A 256 -17.60 0.80 -1.11
CA TRP A 256 -17.71 -0.10 0.05
C TRP A 256 -17.39 0.57 1.39
N GLY A 257 -17.10 1.88 1.43
CA GLY A 257 -16.66 2.56 2.64
C GLY A 257 -15.32 2.06 3.16
N ARG A 258 -14.48 1.43 2.31
CA ARG A 258 -13.22 0.81 2.73
C ARG A 258 -12.05 1.77 2.51
N MET A 259 -11.50 2.25 3.62
CA MET A 259 -10.27 3.04 3.63
C MET A 259 -9.03 2.16 3.42
N CYS A 260 -8.01 2.72 2.77
CA CYS A 260 -6.77 2.01 2.46
C CYS A 260 -5.57 2.95 2.51
N GLY A 261 -4.58 2.64 3.35
CA GLY A 261 -3.35 3.42 3.52
C GLY A 261 -2.19 3.05 2.59
N LEU A 262 -2.43 2.22 1.56
CA LEU A 262 -1.39 1.64 0.70
C LEU A 262 -0.56 2.72 -0.01
N VAL A 263 0.76 2.52 -0.05
CA VAL A 263 1.68 3.32 -0.87
C VAL A 263 2.13 2.51 -2.07
N MET A 264 1.98 3.07 -3.27
CA MET A 264 2.52 2.53 -4.52
C MET A 264 3.74 3.34 -4.95
N LEU A 265 4.92 2.73 -4.92
CA LEU A 265 6.14 3.31 -5.46
C LEU A 265 6.31 2.84 -6.92
N LEU A 266 6.20 3.77 -7.86
CA LEU A 266 6.23 3.51 -9.28
C LEU A 266 7.45 4.20 -9.90
N PRO A 267 8.55 3.49 -10.19
CA PRO A 267 9.73 4.10 -10.79
C PRO A 267 9.40 4.76 -12.14
N HIS A 268 9.54 6.09 -12.21
CA HIS A 268 9.13 6.92 -13.34
C HIS A 268 10.25 7.87 -13.76
N GLY A 269 10.40 8.09 -15.08
CA GLY A 269 11.39 9.01 -15.64
C GLY A 269 11.85 8.61 -17.04
N TYR A 270 11.95 9.60 -17.94
CA TYR A 270 12.39 9.43 -19.32
C TYR A 270 13.92 9.51 -19.41
N GLU A 271 14.56 8.33 -19.39
CA GLU A 271 16.03 8.20 -19.32
C GLU A 271 16.61 7.44 -20.52
N GLY A 272 15.86 7.33 -21.62
CA GLY A 272 16.29 6.66 -22.85
C GLY A 272 16.33 5.13 -22.78
N GLN A 273 15.67 4.52 -21.79
CA GLN A 273 15.65 3.05 -21.59
C GLN A 273 14.53 2.33 -22.37
N GLY A 274 13.84 3.05 -23.27
CA GLY A 274 12.76 2.49 -24.09
C GLY A 274 11.36 2.63 -23.48
N PRO A 275 10.33 2.12 -24.17
CA PRO A 275 8.93 2.37 -23.85
C PRO A 275 8.46 1.75 -22.52
N GLU A 276 8.99 0.59 -22.14
CA GLU A 276 8.59 -0.16 -20.93
C GLU A 276 9.47 0.13 -19.69
N HIS A 277 10.31 1.18 -19.76
CA HIS A 277 11.20 1.57 -18.66
C HIS A 277 11.20 3.09 -18.47
N SER A 278 10.12 3.77 -18.83
CA SER A 278 10.04 5.23 -18.88
C SER A 278 8.87 5.78 -18.09
N SER A 279 7.66 5.25 -18.31
CA SER A 279 6.43 5.86 -17.85
C SER A 279 5.59 4.92 -16.99
N ALA A 280 5.43 5.32 -15.74
CA ALA A 280 4.38 4.83 -14.84
C ALA A 280 2.95 5.26 -15.24
N ARG A 281 2.72 5.91 -16.40
CA ARG A 281 1.39 6.35 -16.86
C ARG A 281 0.68 7.28 -15.87
N LEU A 282 1.37 8.34 -15.45
CA LEU A 282 0.87 9.34 -14.49
C LEU A 282 -0.55 9.84 -14.85
N GLU A 283 -0.78 10.08 -16.14
CA GLU A 283 -2.05 10.52 -16.69
C GLU A 283 -3.23 9.61 -16.33
N ARG A 284 -3.00 8.28 -16.25
CA ARG A 284 -4.05 7.31 -15.90
C ARG A 284 -4.45 7.45 -14.44
N TYR A 285 -3.48 7.60 -13.54
CA TYR A 285 -3.78 7.81 -12.12
C TYR A 285 -4.48 9.15 -11.89
N LEU A 286 -4.12 10.20 -12.63
CA LEU A 286 -4.82 11.48 -12.58
C LEU A 286 -6.26 11.38 -13.11
N GLN A 287 -6.49 10.62 -14.18
CA GLN A 287 -7.84 10.37 -14.70
C GLN A 287 -8.73 9.64 -13.69
N LEU A 288 -8.16 8.71 -12.91
CA LEU A 288 -8.86 7.99 -11.86
C LEU A 288 -9.11 8.82 -10.59
N CYS A 289 -8.50 10.00 -10.45
CA CYS A 289 -8.69 10.83 -9.26
C CYS A 289 -10.04 11.53 -9.29
N ALA A 290 -10.89 11.21 -8.32
CA ALA A 290 -12.18 11.86 -8.09
C ALA A 290 -12.54 11.78 -6.60
N GLU A 291 -13.31 12.75 -6.10
CA GLU A 291 -13.83 12.74 -4.72
C GLU A 291 -12.75 12.46 -3.65
N GLN A 292 -11.54 12.98 -3.89
CA GLN A 292 -10.38 12.84 -2.99
C GLN A 292 -9.95 11.39 -2.73
N ASN A 293 -10.32 10.44 -3.59
CA ASN A 293 -10.07 9.00 -3.44
C ASN A 293 -8.58 8.61 -3.31
N MET A 294 -7.68 9.32 -3.98
CA MET A 294 -6.25 8.99 -4.02
C MET A 294 -5.37 10.24 -3.93
N GLN A 295 -4.12 10.02 -3.51
CA GLN A 295 -3.07 11.03 -3.51
C GLN A 295 -2.03 10.66 -4.57
N VAL A 296 -1.84 11.50 -5.59
CA VAL A 296 -0.80 11.31 -6.61
C VAL A 296 0.33 12.32 -6.36
N CYS A 297 1.57 11.84 -6.22
CA CYS A 297 2.72 12.66 -5.85
C CYS A 297 3.94 12.38 -6.74
N VAL A 298 4.69 13.44 -7.08
CA VAL A 298 5.94 13.37 -7.86
C VAL A 298 7.08 14.03 -7.06
N PRO A 299 7.62 13.36 -6.02
CA PRO A 299 8.60 13.98 -5.14
C PRO A 299 9.95 14.18 -5.85
N SER A 300 10.48 15.40 -5.79
CA SER A 300 11.75 15.78 -6.43
C SER A 300 12.95 15.78 -5.49
N THR A 301 12.71 15.71 -4.18
CA THR A 301 13.77 15.71 -3.15
C THR A 301 13.58 14.58 -2.14
N PRO A 302 14.66 14.05 -1.54
CA PRO A 302 14.52 13.03 -0.49
C PRO A 302 13.85 13.54 0.79
N ALA A 303 13.89 14.85 1.02
CA ALA A 303 13.12 15.46 2.10
C ALA A 303 11.61 15.32 1.86
N GLN A 304 11.16 15.56 0.62
CA GLN A 304 9.76 15.34 0.24
C GLN A 304 9.39 13.86 0.39
N VAL A 305 10.20 12.92 -0.10
CA VAL A 305 9.93 11.47 0.06
C VAL A 305 9.79 11.09 1.55
N TYR A 306 10.70 11.56 2.40
CA TYR A 306 10.65 11.32 3.84
C TYR A 306 9.37 11.87 4.48
N HIS A 307 9.03 13.14 4.22
CA HIS A 307 7.84 13.75 4.82
C HIS A 307 6.55 13.16 4.27
N MET A 308 6.54 12.74 3.00
CA MET A 308 5.41 12.08 2.34
C MET A 308 5.12 10.71 2.97
N LEU A 309 6.13 9.85 3.15
CA LEU A 309 5.95 8.53 3.80
C LEU A 309 5.53 8.68 5.26
N ARG A 310 6.12 9.64 5.99
CA ARG A 310 5.69 9.94 7.37
C ARG A 310 4.27 10.48 7.44
N ARG A 311 3.86 11.31 6.47
CA ARG A 311 2.49 11.82 6.39
C ARG A 311 1.50 10.68 6.25
N GLN A 312 1.82 9.68 5.41
CA GLN A 312 0.97 8.52 5.22
C GLN A 312 0.80 7.68 6.49
N ALA A 313 1.86 7.52 7.29
CA ALA A 313 1.81 6.75 8.53
C ALA A 313 1.15 7.51 9.70
N LEU A 314 1.48 8.80 9.85
CA LEU A 314 1.17 9.56 11.07
C LEU A 314 -0.13 10.37 11.03
N ARG A 315 -0.61 10.73 9.84
CA ARG A 315 -1.88 11.47 9.70
C ARG A 315 -3.07 10.53 9.97
N GLY A 316 -4.20 11.08 10.42
CA GLY A 316 -5.45 10.34 10.63
C GLY A 316 -6.11 9.86 9.32
N MET A 317 -5.64 10.28 8.16
CA MET A 317 -6.20 9.86 6.87
C MET A 317 -5.57 8.57 6.34
N ARG A 318 -6.39 7.64 5.85
CA ARG A 318 -5.98 6.40 5.17
C ARG A 318 -6.55 6.32 3.75
N ARG A 319 -5.86 7.00 2.83
CA ARG A 319 -6.15 6.94 1.39
C ARG A 319 -4.92 6.55 0.60
N PRO A 320 -5.05 5.83 -0.52
CA PRO A 320 -3.91 5.38 -1.30
C PRO A 320 -2.99 6.52 -1.73
N LEU A 321 -1.69 6.24 -1.72
CA LEU A 321 -0.63 7.17 -2.12
C LEU A 321 0.12 6.60 -3.31
N VAL A 322 -0.14 7.15 -4.49
CA VAL A 322 0.55 6.81 -5.74
C VAL A 322 1.75 7.75 -5.92
N VAL A 323 2.95 7.18 -6.01
CA VAL A 323 4.20 7.94 -6.05
C VAL A 323 4.96 7.64 -7.33
N MET A 324 5.21 8.68 -8.12
CA MET A 324 6.17 8.65 -9.21
C MET A 324 7.58 8.70 -8.60
N SER A 325 8.12 7.51 -8.31
CA SER A 325 9.38 7.35 -7.60
C SER A 325 10.58 7.55 -8.55
N PRO A 326 11.69 8.16 -8.07
CA PRO A 326 12.82 8.52 -8.92
C PRO A 326 13.67 7.32 -9.36
N LYS A 327 14.23 7.39 -10.60
CA LYS A 327 15.27 6.48 -11.13
C LYS A 327 16.68 7.10 -11.04
N SER A 328 17.10 7.94 -11.99
CA SER A 328 18.41 8.61 -11.98
C SER A 328 18.62 9.57 -10.81
N LEU A 329 17.56 10.25 -10.36
CA LEU A 329 17.57 11.15 -9.20
C LEU A 329 18.06 10.48 -7.91
N LEU A 330 18.03 9.14 -7.84
CA LEU A 330 18.61 8.36 -6.73
C LEU A 330 20.10 8.63 -6.51
N ARG A 331 20.83 9.03 -7.57
CA ARG A 331 22.28 9.26 -7.52
C ARG A 331 22.67 10.68 -7.95
N HIS A 332 21.70 11.53 -8.28
CA HIS A 332 21.95 12.86 -8.83
C HIS A 332 22.61 13.81 -7.80
N PRO A 333 23.69 14.55 -8.13
CA PRO A 333 24.42 15.40 -7.19
C PRO A 333 23.59 16.52 -6.57
N LEU A 334 22.65 17.08 -7.33
CA LEU A 334 21.78 18.18 -6.88
C LEU A 334 20.53 17.70 -6.13
N GLY A 335 20.24 16.39 -6.12
CA GLY A 335 19.13 15.81 -5.35
C GLY A 335 19.30 15.89 -3.83
N GLY A 336 20.40 16.49 -3.34
CA GLY A 336 20.84 16.63 -1.96
C GLY A 336 19.78 17.08 -0.95
N PHE A 337 19.72 16.39 0.19
CA PHE A 337 18.92 16.79 1.35
C PHE A 337 19.56 17.96 2.11
N GLN A 338 18.77 19.00 2.42
CA GLN A 338 19.19 20.10 3.30
C GLN A 338 18.54 19.97 4.69
N PRO A 339 19.31 19.77 5.78
CA PRO A 339 18.77 19.61 7.13
C PRO A 339 17.95 20.79 7.65
N ARG A 340 18.24 22.01 7.20
CA ARG A 340 17.45 23.20 7.57
C ARG A 340 16.01 23.18 7.03
N ARG A 341 15.70 22.36 6.01
CA ARG A 341 14.35 22.22 5.46
C ARG A 341 13.48 21.20 6.23
N ALA A 342 14.06 20.31 7.02
CA ALA A 342 13.32 19.32 7.83
C ALA A 342 12.62 19.93 9.06
N GLY A 343 13.07 21.11 9.52
CA GLY A 343 12.44 21.85 10.61
C GLY A 343 11.32 22.80 10.18
N LYS A 344 11.14 23.03 8.86
CA LYS A 344 10.20 24.01 8.31
C LYS A 344 9.12 23.29 7.48
N ARG A 345 7.85 23.59 7.77
CA ARG A 345 6.67 23.11 7.04
C ARG A 345 6.88 23.28 5.54
N HIS A 346 6.84 22.19 4.75
CA HIS A 346 6.64 22.29 3.31
C HIS A 346 5.14 22.37 3.08
N LEU A 347 4.67 23.59 2.82
CA LEU A 347 3.38 23.80 2.18
C LEU A 347 3.54 23.41 0.71
N PRO A 348 2.53 22.78 0.09
CA PRO A 348 2.50 22.68 -1.37
C PRO A 348 2.60 24.10 -1.96
N ALA A 349 3.40 24.25 -3.01
CA ALA A 349 3.54 25.53 -3.68
C ALA A 349 2.20 25.89 -4.33
N GLY A 350 1.52 26.94 -3.83
CA GLY A 350 0.35 27.53 -4.50
C GLY A 350 -0.84 27.90 -3.62
N TYR A 351 -0.67 28.74 -2.60
CA TYR A 351 -1.80 29.50 -2.05
C TYR A 351 -1.32 30.87 -1.54
N ARG A 352 -1.15 31.83 -2.46
CA ARG A 352 -1.18 33.26 -2.10
C ARG A 352 -2.64 33.68 -2.18
N ARG A 353 -3.28 33.95 -1.03
CA ARG A 353 -4.57 34.66 -0.97
C ARG A 353 -4.36 36.06 -1.53
N SER A 354 -4.69 36.29 -2.80
CA SER A 354 -5.03 37.62 -3.29
C SER A 354 -6.53 37.83 -3.02
N GLY A 355 -6.86 38.72 -2.09
CA GLY A 355 -8.24 39.10 -1.87
C GLY A 355 -8.81 39.81 -3.10
N ARG A 356 -9.92 39.28 -3.62
CA ARG A 356 -11.04 40.04 -4.20
C ARG A 356 -12.20 39.07 -4.44
N SER A 357 -13.35 39.48 -3.94
CA SER A 357 -14.66 38.84 -4.02
C SER A 357 -15.24 38.83 -5.43
N ARG A 358 -15.76 37.68 -5.89
CA ARG A 358 -17.13 37.50 -6.46
C ARG A 358 -17.39 36.01 -6.82
N PRO A 359 -18.66 35.58 -6.86
CA PRO A 359 -19.05 34.17 -6.88
C PRO A 359 -19.32 33.65 -8.30
N GLU A 360 -18.98 32.39 -8.60
CA GLU A 360 -19.80 31.40 -9.33
C GLU A 360 -19.02 30.12 -9.73
N SER A 361 -19.80 29.05 -9.87
CA SER A 361 -19.58 27.69 -10.41
C SER A 361 -18.50 26.77 -9.80
N ARG A 362 -19.00 25.67 -9.20
CA ARG A 362 -18.24 24.48 -8.78
C ARG A 362 -17.84 23.68 -10.03
N GLU A 363 -16.60 23.85 -10.49
CA GLU A 363 -15.93 22.89 -11.38
C GLU A 363 -14.91 22.05 -10.58
N ALA A 364 -14.91 20.74 -10.87
CA ALA A 364 -14.01 19.75 -10.30
C ALA A 364 -12.54 20.11 -10.58
N ARG A 365 -11.85 20.63 -9.56
CA ARG A 365 -10.40 20.87 -9.64
C ARG A 365 -9.67 19.77 -8.89
N GLY A 366 -9.16 18.79 -9.63
CA GLY A 366 -8.12 17.88 -9.14
C GLY A 366 -6.92 18.70 -8.67
N THR A 367 -6.56 18.56 -7.40
CA THR A 367 -5.44 19.30 -6.80
C THR A 367 -4.14 18.55 -7.08
N VAL A 368 -3.39 18.99 -8.09
CA VAL A 368 -2.01 18.53 -8.34
C VAL A 368 -1.07 19.24 -7.35
N LEU A 369 -0.49 18.49 -6.43
CA LEU A 369 0.50 18.98 -5.48
C LEU A 369 1.90 18.84 -6.11
N TRP A 370 2.52 19.97 -6.48
CA TRP A 370 3.91 20.07 -6.96
C TRP A 370 4.94 20.04 -5.82
#